data_AF-A0AAN9VUU0-F1
#
_entry.id   AF-A0AAN9VUU0-F1
#
_cell.length_a   1.000
_cell.length_b   1.000
_cell.length_c   1.000
_cell.angle_alpha   90.00
_cell.angle_beta   90.00
_cell.angle_gamma   90.00
#
_symmetry.space_group_name_H-M   'P 1'
#
loop_
_entity.id
_entity.type
_entity.pdbx_description
1 polymer ?
#
loop_
_entity_poly.entity_id
_entity_poly.type
_entity_poly.pdbx_seq_one_letter_code
_entity_poly.pdbx_strand_id
1 'polypeptide(L)'
;MAHLGFLLKVVLLSCGFPTVIGGTVEFLSFVNCSYKGWSCIHQPNNFVDLLYQCFEDTSWHVVIGETPLNLPQKMKSLTIQNCKNVQLSFTFNFTTDGSISTTLALKNIVNVTLLPSLEEVILPRRLILEHICLIKSIRSYSFSKIWGSIVLHNITIDHLETDSFIHLVIEESMKWDNVRIKVLDTNALNDIGASEFTISNSYIGIFELLSFQVRSKKVIIENSRIDDIRFNAIIVLADVFHLVNNTGFNVVMPNAFNILAREVIINENNFTYLQTEALERIGPTLMEEDLGDKVIYSFQNNYIGIADIGSLHVSLLDYIQSGAVMLIGNNTFSCSCTHLGWLGLPAPRDHHFKELYEFHERLLSSEENNTCSGVPCFLPISILRDLVKVQTVCAVNLTGAELCAMFPPATSTPGIASSSELSPSRILTVLVSTCIFCWLV
;
A
#
# COMPACT_ATOMS: atom_id res chain seq x y z
N MET A 1 39.85 -0.75 5.30
CA MET A 1 38.47 -0.25 5.17
C MET A 1 37.54 -1.40 5.52
N ALA A 2 36.87 -1.28 6.66
CA ALA A 2 36.08 -2.35 7.26
C ALA A 2 34.71 -2.43 6.57
N HIS A 3 34.41 -3.59 5.97
CA HIS A 3 33.07 -3.92 5.52
C HIS A 3 32.20 -4.22 6.74
N LEU A 4 31.33 -3.27 7.10
CA LEU A 4 30.26 -3.48 8.06
C LEU A 4 29.10 -4.18 7.32
N GLY A 5 29.07 -5.50 7.39
CA GLY A 5 27.95 -6.30 6.90
C GLY A 5 26.75 -6.16 7.84
N PHE A 6 25.70 -5.47 7.39
CA PHE A 6 24.40 -5.47 8.04
C PHE A 6 23.78 -6.86 7.92
N LEU A 7 23.83 -7.63 9.01
CA LEU A 7 23.10 -8.88 9.17
C LEU A 7 21.66 -8.54 9.61
N LEU A 8 20.77 -8.43 8.62
CA LEU A 8 19.33 -8.41 8.84
C LEU A 8 18.90 -9.80 9.37
N LYS A 9 18.84 -9.96 10.69
CA LYS A 9 18.22 -11.13 11.33
C LYS A 9 16.70 -11.04 11.17
N VAL A 10 16.19 -11.50 10.03
CA VAL A 10 14.77 -11.84 9.91
C VAL A 10 14.53 -13.10 10.74
N VAL A 11 13.90 -12.95 11.89
CA VAL A 11 13.40 -14.08 12.68
C VAL A 11 12.14 -14.59 11.97
N LEU A 12 12.34 -15.46 10.97
CA LEU A 12 11.28 -16.28 10.40
C LEU A 12 10.90 -17.34 11.45
N LEU A 13 9.89 -17.05 12.27
CA LEU A 13 9.14 -18.08 12.97
C LEU A 13 8.46 -18.95 11.90
N SER A 14 9.09 -20.05 11.54
CA SER A 14 8.58 -20.98 10.54
C SER A 14 7.31 -21.66 11.07
N CYS A 15 6.13 -21.20 10.63
CA CYS A 15 4.87 -21.91 10.82
C CYS A 15 4.89 -23.15 9.90
N GLY A 16 5.29 -24.30 10.43
CA GLY A 16 5.15 -25.58 9.74
C GLY A 16 3.68 -25.93 9.59
N PHE A 17 3.23 -26.24 8.36
CA PHE A 17 1.84 -26.62 8.06
C PHE A 17 1.51 -27.99 8.69
N PRO A 18 0.63 -28.08 9.70
CA PRO A 18 0.11 -29.35 10.17
C PRO A 18 -1.12 -29.72 9.36
N THR A 19 -1.16 -30.95 8.85
CA THR A 19 -2.37 -31.57 8.30
C THR A 19 -3.39 -31.78 9.43
N VAL A 20 -4.59 -31.21 9.28
CA VAL A 20 -5.69 -31.32 10.25
C VAL A 20 -6.37 -32.69 10.09
N ILE A 21 -6.18 -33.60 11.05
CA ILE A 21 -6.95 -34.83 11.21
C ILE A 21 -7.84 -34.64 12.45
N GLY A 22 -9.11 -35.04 12.33
CA GLY A 22 -10.24 -34.66 13.21
C GLY A 22 -9.94 -34.58 14.71
N GLY A 23 -10.11 -33.37 15.26
CA GLY A 23 -10.13 -33.11 16.70
C GLY A 23 -11.55 -32.80 17.18
N THR A 24 -11.82 -33.10 18.45
CA THR A 24 -13.04 -32.65 19.14
C THR A 24 -13.02 -31.12 19.25
N VAL A 25 -14.12 -30.48 18.87
CA VAL A 25 -14.30 -29.03 19.02
C VAL A 25 -14.86 -28.76 20.40
N GLU A 26 -14.08 -28.10 21.27
CA GLU A 26 -14.55 -27.71 22.60
C GLU A 26 -15.11 -26.28 22.59
N PHE A 27 -16.27 -26.09 23.22
CA PHE A 27 -16.86 -24.77 23.43
C PHE A 27 -16.21 -24.09 24.64
N LEU A 28 -15.68 -22.89 24.41
CA LEU A 28 -15.10 -22.10 25.49
C LEU A 28 -16.20 -21.49 26.37
N SER A 29 -16.20 -21.83 27.66
CA SER A 29 -17.08 -21.23 28.68
C SER A 29 -16.29 -20.77 29.90
N PHE A 30 -16.53 -19.55 30.39
CA PHE A 30 -15.98 -19.09 31.67
C PHE A 30 -16.89 -19.57 32.81
N VAL A 31 -16.28 -20.10 33.86
CA VAL A 31 -16.98 -20.55 35.07
C VAL A 31 -16.42 -19.80 36.27
N ASN A 32 -15.10 -19.77 36.41
CA ASN A 32 -14.38 -18.98 37.40
C ASN A 32 -12.91 -18.80 36.98
N CYS A 33 -12.19 -17.94 37.73
CA CYS A 33 -10.81 -17.51 37.49
C CYS A 33 -9.72 -18.58 37.65
N SER A 34 -10.07 -19.85 37.86
CA SER A 34 -9.11 -20.95 37.98
C SER A 34 -9.57 -22.21 37.26
N TYR A 35 -10.71 -22.16 36.58
CA TYR A 35 -11.26 -23.29 35.87
C TYR A 35 -10.60 -23.43 34.50
N LYS A 36 -10.05 -24.61 34.20
CA LYS A 36 -9.60 -25.02 32.87
C LYS A 36 -8.95 -23.91 32.02
N GLY A 37 -7.91 -23.24 32.53
CA GLY A 37 -7.07 -22.33 31.73
C GLY A 37 -7.52 -20.87 31.76
N TRP A 38 -8.63 -20.60 32.44
CA TRP A 38 -8.99 -19.26 32.83
C TRP A 38 -8.12 -18.75 33.97
N SER A 39 -7.74 -17.49 33.85
CA SER A 39 -7.13 -16.68 34.89
C SER A 39 -7.74 -15.28 34.86
N CYS A 40 -7.79 -14.64 36.02
CA CYS A 40 -8.34 -13.30 36.18
C CYS A 40 -7.29 -12.38 36.79
N ILE A 41 -7.18 -11.16 36.26
CA ILE A 41 -6.39 -10.09 36.84
C ILE A 41 -7.38 -9.02 37.29
N HIS A 42 -7.45 -8.79 38.60
CA HIS A 42 -8.32 -7.76 39.17
C HIS A 42 -7.69 -6.38 38.96
N GLN A 43 -8.46 -5.49 38.37
CA GLN A 43 -8.09 -4.10 38.11
C GLN A 43 -8.67 -3.18 39.20
N PRO A 44 -8.13 -1.95 39.35
CA PRO A 44 -8.78 -0.91 40.15
C PRO A 44 -10.24 -0.72 39.71
N ASN A 45 -11.12 -0.33 40.65
CA ASN A 45 -12.56 -0.12 40.44
C ASN A 45 -13.40 -1.39 40.21
N ASN A 46 -12.93 -2.56 40.67
CA ASN A 46 -13.62 -3.86 40.58
C ASN A 46 -13.81 -4.37 39.14
N PHE A 47 -13.02 -3.88 38.18
CA PHE A 47 -12.95 -4.47 36.84
C PHE A 47 -12.07 -5.72 36.84
N VAL A 48 -12.27 -6.59 35.86
CA VAL A 48 -11.49 -7.82 35.71
C VAL A 48 -11.01 -7.95 34.27
N ASP A 49 -9.72 -8.24 34.10
CA ASP A 49 -9.16 -8.73 32.84
C ASP A 49 -9.15 -10.25 32.87
N LEU A 50 -9.79 -10.86 31.87
CA LEU A 50 -9.83 -12.30 31.71
C LEU A 50 -8.78 -12.76 30.72
N LEU A 51 -8.07 -13.81 31.10
CA LEU A 51 -7.10 -14.47 30.25
C LEU A 51 -7.45 -15.96 30.17
N TYR A 52 -7.62 -16.45 28.94
CA TYR A 52 -7.75 -17.86 28.64
C TYR A 52 -6.51 -18.38 27.92
N GLN A 53 -5.90 -19.41 28.48
CA GLN A 53 -4.79 -20.12 27.86
C GLN A 53 -5.25 -21.50 27.41
N CYS A 54 -5.16 -21.76 26.10
CA CYS A 54 -5.45 -23.07 25.54
C CYS A 54 -4.43 -24.10 26.05
N PHE A 55 -4.93 -25.31 26.32
CA PHE A 55 -4.09 -26.47 26.64
C PHE A 55 -4.15 -27.47 25.49
N GLU A 56 -3.02 -28.15 25.26
CA GLU A 56 -2.90 -29.25 24.29
C GLU A 56 -3.17 -28.86 22.81
N ASP A 57 -3.07 -29.84 21.93
CA ASP A 57 -3.30 -29.74 20.47
C ASP A 57 -4.79 -29.69 20.07
N THR A 58 -5.67 -29.28 20.99
CA THR A 58 -7.12 -29.26 20.78
C THR A 58 -7.56 -28.05 19.94
N SER A 59 -8.64 -28.23 19.19
CA SER A 59 -9.29 -27.15 18.43
C SER A 59 -10.39 -26.53 19.28
N TRP A 60 -10.32 -25.21 19.46
CA TRP A 60 -11.23 -24.47 20.33
C TRP A 60 -12.25 -23.71 19.49
N HIS A 61 -13.53 -23.81 19.86
CA HIS A 61 -14.58 -22.96 19.33
C HIS A 61 -14.94 -21.91 20.37
N VAL A 62 -14.62 -20.68 20.04
CA VAL A 62 -14.85 -19.49 20.84
C VAL A 62 -16.05 -18.76 20.24
N VAL A 63 -17.19 -18.90 20.92
CA VAL A 63 -18.38 -18.12 20.60
C VAL A 63 -18.41 -16.91 21.51
N ILE A 64 -18.17 -15.73 20.93
CA ILE A 64 -18.29 -14.45 21.63
C ILE A 64 -19.68 -13.90 21.35
N GLY A 65 -20.63 -14.21 22.24
CA GLY A 65 -21.94 -13.57 22.22
C GLY A 65 -22.89 -14.00 23.35
N GLU A 66 -24.22 -14.00 23.11
CA GLU A 66 -25.27 -13.99 24.17
C GLU A 66 -25.21 -15.14 25.18
N THR A 67 -24.64 -16.31 24.85
CA THR A 67 -24.11 -17.32 25.78
C THR A 67 -23.40 -18.42 24.98
N PRO A 68 -22.15 -18.80 25.31
CA PRO A 68 -21.90 -19.66 26.47
C PRO A 68 -20.70 -19.23 27.34
N LEU A 69 -20.19 -18.00 27.18
CA LEU A 69 -19.02 -17.59 27.93
C LEU A 69 -19.30 -17.18 29.38
N ASN A 70 -20.54 -16.89 29.84
CA ASN A 70 -20.82 -16.48 31.24
C ASN A 70 -19.84 -15.41 31.79
N LEU A 71 -19.50 -14.41 30.97
CA LEU A 71 -18.48 -13.42 31.33
C LEU A 71 -18.95 -12.53 32.50
N PRO A 72 -18.05 -12.08 33.39
CA PRO A 72 -18.37 -11.15 34.46
C PRO A 72 -18.90 -9.82 33.90
N GLN A 73 -19.92 -9.24 34.53
CA GLN A 73 -20.49 -7.94 34.13
C GLN A 73 -19.47 -6.79 34.13
N LYS A 74 -18.41 -6.87 34.96
CA LYS A 74 -17.32 -5.87 35.05
C LYS A 74 -16.05 -6.33 34.33
N MET A 75 -16.18 -6.96 33.17
CA MET A 75 -15.03 -7.32 32.34
C MET A 75 -14.50 -6.10 31.60
N LYS A 76 -13.18 -5.88 31.67
CA LYS A 76 -12.48 -4.83 30.90
C LYS A 76 -11.78 -5.40 29.67
N SER A 77 -11.26 -6.62 29.76
CA SER A 77 -10.65 -7.28 28.61
C SER A 77 -10.81 -8.80 28.66
N LEU A 78 -10.81 -9.41 27.48
CA LEU A 78 -10.73 -10.84 27.26
C LEU A 78 -9.55 -11.12 26.33
N THR A 79 -8.58 -11.89 26.81
CA THR A 79 -7.46 -12.38 26.00
C THR A 79 -7.55 -13.90 25.87
N ILE A 80 -7.46 -14.41 24.64
CA ILE A 80 -7.38 -15.84 24.33
C ILE A 80 -6.03 -16.08 23.68
N GLN A 81 -5.24 -17.00 24.23
CA GLN A 81 -3.86 -17.18 23.78
C GLN A 81 -3.35 -18.62 23.72
N ASN A 82 -2.28 -18.79 22.93
CA ASN A 82 -1.50 -20.02 22.79
C ASN A 82 -2.34 -21.20 22.29
N CYS A 83 -3.19 -20.96 21.29
CA CYS A 83 -4.14 -21.92 20.76
C CYS A 83 -3.71 -22.44 19.40
N LYS A 84 -3.95 -23.72 19.10
CA LYS A 84 -3.69 -24.27 17.77
C LYS A 84 -4.73 -23.80 16.76
N ASN A 85 -6.00 -24.15 16.98
CA ASN A 85 -7.09 -23.72 16.11
C ASN A 85 -8.13 -23.00 16.97
N VAL A 86 -8.55 -21.81 16.53
CA VAL A 86 -9.64 -21.05 17.13
C VAL A 86 -10.68 -20.77 16.06
N GLN A 87 -11.90 -21.26 16.28
CA GLN A 87 -13.06 -20.80 15.54
C GLN A 87 -13.69 -19.65 16.32
N LEU A 88 -13.88 -18.51 15.67
CA LEU A 88 -14.46 -17.32 16.30
C LEU A 88 -15.80 -17.01 15.66
N SER A 89 -16.83 -16.89 16.49
CA SER A 89 -18.14 -16.38 16.09
C SER A 89 -18.46 -15.17 16.93
N PHE A 90 -18.84 -14.07 16.29
CA PHE A 90 -19.41 -12.91 16.97
C PHE A 90 -20.93 -13.00 16.88
N THR A 91 -21.62 -13.12 18.02
CA THR A 91 -23.09 -13.15 18.08
C THR A 91 -23.66 -12.07 19.00
N PHE A 92 -22.84 -11.11 19.41
CA PHE A 92 -23.22 -10.07 20.36
C PHE A 92 -23.75 -8.80 19.66
N ASN A 93 -24.75 -8.19 20.29
CA ASN A 93 -25.07 -6.79 20.11
C ASN A 93 -24.52 -6.08 21.37
N PHE A 94 -23.30 -5.55 21.33
CA PHE A 94 -22.80 -4.77 22.48
C PHE A 94 -23.74 -3.60 22.68
N THR A 95 -24.53 -3.64 23.76
CA THR A 95 -25.52 -2.60 24.03
C THR A 95 -24.82 -1.25 24.12
N THR A 96 -25.42 -0.26 23.48
CA THR A 96 -25.01 1.15 23.46
C THR A 96 -24.92 1.79 24.85
N ASP A 97 -25.39 1.08 25.88
CA ASP A 97 -25.42 1.50 27.28
C ASP A 97 -24.05 1.37 27.94
N GLY A 98 -23.05 2.08 27.39
CA GLY A 98 -21.88 2.69 28.04
C GLY A 98 -20.99 1.88 29.00
N SER A 99 -21.28 0.61 29.29
CA SER A 99 -20.76 -0.07 30.48
C SER A 99 -19.66 -1.07 30.21
N ILE A 100 -19.32 -1.34 28.94
CA ILE A 100 -18.33 -2.36 28.63
C ILE A 100 -17.37 -1.86 27.54
N SER A 101 -16.40 -1.05 27.96
CA SER A 101 -15.14 -0.80 27.25
C SER A 101 -14.32 -2.09 27.21
N THR A 102 -14.74 -3.04 26.38
CA THR A 102 -14.06 -4.33 26.29
C THR A 102 -13.02 -4.35 25.19
N THR A 103 -11.82 -4.77 25.60
CA THR A 103 -10.79 -5.21 24.67
C THR A 103 -10.92 -6.71 24.46
N LEU A 104 -10.98 -7.15 23.20
CA LEU A 104 -10.79 -8.55 22.83
C LEU A 104 -9.42 -8.71 22.20
N ALA A 105 -8.62 -9.63 22.73
CA ALA A 105 -7.30 -9.96 22.19
C ALA A 105 -7.19 -11.45 21.87
N LEU A 106 -6.73 -11.76 20.66
CA LEU A 106 -6.33 -13.10 20.23
C LEU A 106 -4.82 -13.11 20.01
N LYS A 107 -4.09 -13.96 20.73
CA LYS A 107 -2.61 -13.97 20.73
C LYS A 107 -2.03 -15.34 20.51
N ASN A 108 -0.95 -15.45 19.71
CA ASN A 108 -0.20 -16.70 19.51
C ASN A 108 -1.12 -17.85 19.08
N ILE A 109 -1.84 -17.67 17.98
CA ILE A 109 -2.78 -18.67 17.46
C ILE A 109 -2.27 -19.22 16.14
N VAL A 110 -2.29 -20.54 15.94
CA VAL A 110 -1.82 -21.10 14.66
C VAL A 110 -2.85 -20.82 13.56
N ASN A 111 -4.10 -21.23 13.74
CA ASN A 111 -5.17 -20.99 12.76
C ASN A 111 -6.37 -20.33 13.42
N VAL A 112 -6.85 -19.25 12.81
CA VAL A 112 -8.14 -18.64 13.17
C VAL A 112 -9.12 -18.80 12.01
N THR A 113 -10.32 -19.28 12.33
CA THR A 113 -11.45 -19.37 11.41
C THR A 113 -12.54 -18.45 11.91
N LEU A 114 -12.85 -17.40 11.16
CA LEU A 114 -14.01 -16.56 11.42
C LEU A 114 -15.25 -17.26 10.84
N LEU A 115 -16.20 -17.59 11.71
CA LEU A 115 -17.48 -18.14 11.29
C LEU A 115 -18.33 -17.03 10.67
N PRO A 116 -19.08 -17.33 9.59
CA PRO A 116 -19.84 -16.32 8.87
C PRO A 116 -20.92 -15.72 9.78
N SER A 117 -21.05 -14.39 9.74
CA SER A 117 -22.22 -13.71 10.28
C SER A 117 -23.23 -13.48 9.16
N LEU A 118 -24.52 -13.65 9.47
CA LEU A 118 -25.61 -13.32 8.55
C LEU A 118 -26.01 -11.85 8.61
N GLU A 119 -25.55 -11.13 9.63
CA GLU A 119 -25.91 -9.74 9.92
C GLU A 119 -24.68 -8.95 10.38
N GLU A 120 -24.77 -7.62 10.32
CA GLU A 120 -23.74 -6.74 10.88
C GLU A 120 -23.65 -6.93 12.40
N VAL A 121 -22.52 -7.45 12.87
CA VAL A 121 -22.19 -7.62 14.28
C VAL A 121 -21.64 -6.31 14.86
N ILE A 122 -21.94 -6.01 16.13
CA ILE A 122 -21.23 -4.97 16.88
C ILE A 122 -19.99 -5.60 17.51
N LEU A 123 -18.83 -4.99 17.29
CA LEU A 123 -17.57 -5.48 17.83
C LEU A 123 -17.22 -4.84 19.19
N PRO A 124 -16.34 -5.49 19.99
CA PRO A 124 -15.74 -4.84 21.16
C PRO A 124 -15.06 -3.53 20.76
N ARG A 125 -15.01 -2.54 21.67
CA ARG A 125 -14.36 -1.25 21.40
C ARG A 125 -12.93 -1.42 20.91
N ARG A 126 -12.20 -2.40 21.42
CA ARG A 126 -10.83 -2.67 20.97
C ARG A 126 -10.65 -4.12 20.58
N LEU A 127 -10.21 -4.34 19.35
CA LEU A 127 -9.86 -5.67 18.83
C LEU A 127 -8.36 -5.74 18.57
N ILE A 128 -7.70 -6.76 19.12
CA ILE A 128 -6.27 -7.01 18.92
C ILE A 128 -6.09 -8.43 18.41
N LEU A 129 -5.58 -8.58 17.19
CA LEU A 129 -5.18 -9.85 16.60
C LEU A 129 -3.67 -9.86 16.47
N GLU A 130 -3.00 -10.73 17.22
CA GLU A 130 -1.55 -10.70 17.39
C GLU A 130 -0.93 -12.09 17.22
N HIS A 131 0.16 -12.22 16.46
CA HIS A 131 0.88 -13.48 16.30
C HIS A 131 -0.02 -14.64 15.82
N ILE A 132 -0.76 -14.43 14.72
CA ILE A 132 -1.65 -15.43 14.14
C ILE A 132 -1.01 -16.00 12.88
N CYS A 133 -0.64 -17.29 12.87
CA CYS A 133 0.05 -17.88 11.72
C CYS A 133 -0.82 -17.85 10.46
N LEU A 134 -2.13 -18.10 10.55
CA LEU A 134 -3.02 -18.07 9.40
C LEU A 134 -4.48 -17.77 9.74
N ILE A 135 -5.07 -16.85 8.99
CA ILE A 135 -6.51 -16.70 8.78
C ILE A 135 -6.77 -16.99 7.30
N LYS A 136 -7.42 -18.11 6.99
CA LYS A 136 -7.67 -18.48 5.59
C LYS A 136 -8.55 -17.47 4.86
N SER A 137 -9.55 -16.95 5.55
CA SER A 137 -10.41 -15.90 5.01
C SER A 137 -11.05 -15.12 6.16
N ILE A 138 -11.10 -13.80 6.00
CA ILE A 138 -12.02 -12.95 6.75
C ILE A 138 -13.24 -12.77 5.86
N ARG A 139 -14.35 -13.36 6.30
CA ARG A 139 -15.60 -13.39 5.53
C ARG A 139 -16.34 -12.07 5.60
N SER A 140 -17.28 -11.88 4.68
CA SER A 140 -18.21 -10.74 4.72
C SER A 140 -18.86 -10.56 6.10
N TYR A 141 -19.02 -9.31 6.51
CA TYR A 141 -19.61 -8.89 7.79
C TYR A 141 -18.89 -9.42 9.05
N SER A 142 -17.67 -9.97 8.92
CA SER A 142 -16.89 -10.41 10.09
C SER A 142 -16.56 -9.24 11.00
N PHE A 143 -16.27 -8.09 10.42
CA PHE A 143 -15.98 -6.86 11.17
C PHE A 143 -16.89 -5.73 10.71
N SER A 144 -17.99 -5.53 11.45
CA SER A 144 -18.89 -4.40 11.26
C SER A 144 -19.04 -3.61 12.56
N LYS A 145 -19.53 -2.37 12.47
CA LYS A 145 -19.95 -1.53 13.61
C LYS A 145 -19.01 -1.59 14.83
N ILE A 146 -17.77 -1.12 14.66
CA ILE A 146 -16.83 -0.88 15.76
C ILE A 146 -16.74 0.61 16.07
N TRP A 147 -16.61 0.96 17.35
CA TRP A 147 -16.47 2.34 17.82
C TRP A 147 -15.13 2.68 18.48
N GLY A 148 -14.09 1.83 18.36
CA GLY A 148 -12.79 2.11 18.99
C GLY A 148 -11.58 1.83 18.11
N SER A 149 -10.77 0.82 18.40
CA SER A 149 -9.52 0.51 17.66
C SER A 149 -9.39 -0.94 17.21
N ILE A 150 -8.78 -1.13 16.04
CA ILE A 150 -8.41 -2.45 15.50
C ILE A 150 -6.90 -2.49 15.33
N VAL A 151 -6.26 -3.51 15.93
CA VAL A 151 -4.83 -3.74 15.81
C VAL A 151 -4.59 -5.14 15.27
N LEU A 152 -3.95 -5.22 14.10
CA LEU A 152 -3.49 -6.44 13.46
C LEU A 152 -1.97 -6.42 13.49
N HIS A 153 -1.34 -7.38 14.18
CA HIS A 153 0.12 -7.42 14.32
C HIS A 153 0.67 -8.82 14.12
N ASN A 154 1.63 -8.97 13.19
CA ASN A 154 2.28 -10.24 12.89
C ASN A 154 1.26 -11.35 12.57
N ILE A 155 0.41 -11.11 11.57
CA ILE A 155 -0.63 -12.06 11.14
C ILE A 155 -0.56 -12.31 9.64
N THR A 156 -0.95 -13.51 9.21
CA THR A 156 -1.17 -13.83 7.79
C THR A 156 -2.64 -14.05 7.52
N ILE A 157 -3.16 -13.39 6.49
CA ILE A 157 -4.53 -13.50 5.99
C ILE A 157 -4.45 -13.87 4.50
N ASP A 158 -5.03 -15.00 4.11
CA ASP A 158 -5.05 -15.38 2.69
C ASP A 158 -6.06 -14.53 1.90
N HIS A 159 -7.21 -14.22 2.48
CA HIS A 159 -8.27 -13.49 1.79
C HIS A 159 -9.01 -12.55 2.72
N LEU A 160 -9.19 -11.30 2.28
CA LEU A 160 -10.24 -10.44 2.78
C LEU A 160 -11.36 -10.44 1.76
N GLU A 161 -12.47 -11.11 2.09
CA GLU A 161 -13.66 -11.14 1.22
C GLU A 161 -14.34 -9.77 1.16
N THR A 162 -15.19 -9.57 0.15
CA THR A 162 -16.07 -8.40 0.02
C THR A 162 -16.81 -8.12 1.32
N ASP A 163 -16.82 -6.85 1.75
CA ASP A 163 -17.46 -6.36 2.98
C ASP A 163 -16.97 -7.06 4.26
N SER A 164 -15.72 -7.55 4.26
CA SER A 164 -15.10 -8.13 5.45
C SER A 164 -14.93 -7.11 6.58
N PHE A 165 -14.65 -5.86 6.22
CA PHE A 165 -14.72 -4.69 7.08
C PHE A 165 -15.73 -3.70 6.49
N ILE A 166 -16.83 -3.42 7.20
CA ILE A 166 -17.91 -2.57 6.69
C ILE A 166 -18.49 -1.63 7.75
N HIS A 167 -18.78 -0.38 7.37
CA HIS A 167 -19.43 0.63 8.22
C HIS A 167 -18.74 0.78 9.59
N LEU A 168 -17.41 0.87 9.57
CA LEU A 168 -16.62 1.02 10.78
C LEU A 168 -16.41 2.49 11.09
N VAL A 169 -16.69 2.91 12.33
CA VAL A 169 -16.43 4.27 12.81
C VAL A 169 -15.45 4.18 13.97
N ILE A 170 -14.18 4.08 13.63
CA ILE A 170 -13.03 3.89 14.52
C ILE A 170 -12.65 5.25 15.10
N GLU A 171 -13.08 5.54 16.34
CA GLU A 171 -12.74 6.79 17.03
C GLU A 171 -11.22 6.99 17.20
N GLU A 172 -10.47 5.90 17.34
CA GLU A 172 -9.03 5.92 17.60
C GLU A 172 -8.19 5.59 16.35
N SER A 173 -7.88 4.31 16.12
CA SER A 173 -7.00 3.94 15.02
C SER A 173 -7.21 2.51 14.52
N MET A 174 -6.88 2.31 13.24
CA MET A 174 -6.75 1.01 12.61
C MET A 174 -5.29 0.80 12.23
N LYS A 175 -4.64 -0.20 12.83
CA LYS A 175 -3.19 -0.41 12.70
C LYS A 175 -2.89 -1.81 12.22
N TRP A 176 -2.23 -1.91 11.07
CA TRP A 176 -1.72 -3.14 10.49
C TRP A 176 -0.19 -3.05 10.49
N ASP A 177 0.45 -3.89 11.30
CA ASP A 177 1.91 -3.96 11.39
C ASP A 177 2.40 -5.39 11.18
N ASN A 178 3.31 -5.58 10.23
CA ASN A 178 3.79 -6.91 9.83
C ASN A 178 2.62 -7.86 9.48
N VAL A 179 1.68 -7.36 8.68
CA VAL A 179 0.51 -8.12 8.21
C VAL A 179 0.78 -8.62 6.79
N ARG A 180 0.52 -9.91 6.54
CA ARG A 180 0.60 -10.48 5.20
C ARG A 180 -0.81 -10.77 4.68
N ILE A 181 -1.27 -10.04 3.67
CA ILE A 181 -2.55 -10.28 2.99
C ILE A 181 -2.27 -10.70 1.56
N LYS A 182 -2.84 -11.82 1.10
CA LYS A 182 -2.64 -12.25 -0.29
C LYS A 182 -3.57 -11.52 -1.26
N VAL A 183 -4.85 -11.40 -0.94
CA VAL A 183 -5.84 -10.68 -1.77
C VAL A 183 -6.81 -9.89 -0.89
N LEU A 184 -7.10 -8.66 -1.28
CA LEU A 184 -8.24 -7.88 -0.83
C LEU A 184 -9.26 -7.86 -1.97
N ASP A 185 -10.39 -8.52 -1.77
CA ASP A 185 -11.48 -8.54 -2.75
C ASP A 185 -12.11 -7.16 -2.94
N THR A 186 -12.96 -7.10 -3.96
CA THR A 186 -13.82 -5.95 -4.22
C THR A 186 -14.56 -5.52 -2.95
N ASN A 187 -14.48 -4.24 -2.59
CA ASN A 187 -15.10 -3.69 -1.37
C ASN A 187 -14.71 -4.42 -0.07
N ALA A 188 -13.53 -5.03 0.04
CA ALA A 188 -13.13 -5.71 1.27
C ALA A 188 -13.16 -4.77 2.49
N LEU A 189 -12.67 -3.54 2.33
CA LEU A 189 -12.77 -2.46 3.31
C LEU A 189 -13.70 -1.39 2.74
N ASN A 190 -14.92 -1.34 3.26
CA ASN A 190 -15.99 -0.50 2.74
C ASN A 190 -16.48 0.51 3.81
N ASP A 191 -16.43 1.80 3.47
CA ASP A 191 -16.80 2.92 4.35
C ASP A 191 -16.14 2.85 5.74
N ILE A 192 -14.81 2.80 5.75
CA ILE A 192 -14.03 2.79 6.99
C ILE A 192 -13.74 4.24 7.41
N GLY A 193 -14.40 4.71 8.47
CA GLY A 193 -14.06 5.94 9.18
C GLY A 193 -13.04 5.67 10.28
N ALA A 194 -11.88 6.34 10.28
CA ALA A 194 -10.88 6.21 11.37
C ALA A 194 -10.19 7.53 11.71
N SER A 195 -9.75 7.80 12.94
CA SER A 195 -8.88 8.97 13.18
C SER A 195 -7.50 8.78 12.54
N GLU A 196 -6.91 7.59 12.64
CA GLU A 196 -5.68 7.21 11.93
C GLU A 196 -5.77 5.78 11.37
N PHE A 197 -5.34 5.58 10.12
CA PHE A 197 -5.18 4.27 9.50
C PHE A 197 -3.71 4.07 9.09
N THR A 198 -3.07 3.02 9.60
CA THR A 198 -1.65 2.73 9.30
C THR A 198 -1.46 1.31 8.80
N ILE A 199 -0.74 1.15 7.70
CA ILE A 199 -0.20 -0.11 7.20
C ILE A 199 1.32 0.02 7.19
N SER A 200 2.00 -0.84 7.96
CA SER A 200 3.45 -0.78 8.15
C SER A 200 4.07 -2.17 8.07
N ASN A 201 5.29 -2.26 7.50
CA ASN A 201 6.07 -3.50 7.43
C ASN A 201 5.32 -4.70 6.84
N SER A 202 4.34 -4.44 5.96
CA SER A 202 3.33 -5.42 5.57
C SER A 202 3.54 -5.92 4.15
N TYR A 203 2.87 -7.01 3.80
CA TYR A 203 2.77 -7.49 2.43
C TYR A 203 1.30 -7.53 2.03
N ILE A 204 0.97 -6.91 0.89
CA ILE A 204 -0.35 -7.01 0.28
C ILE A 204 -0.16 -7.46 -1.16
N GLY A 205 -0.69 -8.63 -1.51
CA GLY A 205 -0.56 -9.16 -2.86
C GLY A 205 -1.40 -8.35 -3.85
N ILE A 206 -2.72 -8.51 -3.81
CA ILE A 206 -3.61 -7.87 -4.79
C ILE A 206 -4.64 -7.00 -4.08
N PHE A 207 -4.76 -5.76 -4.55
CA PHE A 207 -5.91 -4.89 -4.27
C PHE A 207 -6.88 -4.97 -5.46
N GLU A 208 -8.03 -5.62 -5.28
CA GLU A 208 -9.10 -5.65 -6.28
C GLU A 208 -9.88 -4.31 -6.32
N LEU A 209 -10.82 -4.20 -7.27
CA LEU A 209 -11.64 -3.00 -7.49
C LEU A 209 -12.31 -2.49 -6.21
N LEU A 210 -12.14 -1.22 -5.85
CA LEU A 210 -12.75 -0.62 -4.64
C LEU A 210 -12.42 -1.36 -3.33
N SER A 211 -11.36 -2.15 -3.30
CA SER A 211 -11.03 -3.02 -2.15
C SER A 211 -10.65 -2.25 -0.88
N PHE A 212 -10.17 -1.01 -1.00
CA PHE A 212 -9.71 -0.19 0.11
C PHE A 212 -10.39 1.18 0.07
N GLN A 213 -11.47 1.38 0.84
CA GLN A 213 -12.21 2.64 0.92
C GLN A 213 -12.18 3.20 2.35
N VAL A 214 -11.37 4.24 2.56
CA VAL A 214 -11.09 4.80 3.90
C VAL A 214 -11.33 6.31 3.94
N ARG A 215 -12.04 6.77 4.97
CA ARG A 215 -12.12 8.17 5.38
C ARG A 215 -11.39 8.33 6.70
N SER A 216 -10.29 9.07 6.73
CA SER A 216 -9.49 9.21 7.97
C SER A 216 -8.78 10.54 8.06
N LYS A 217 -8.46 11.06 9.25
CA LYS A 217 -7.60 12.26 9.32
C LYS A 217 -6.21 11.97 8.76
N LYS A 218 -5.69 10.76 8.99
CA LYS A 218 -4.35 10.37 8.56
C LYS A 218 -4.32 8.94 8.07
N VAL A 219 -3.85 8.73 6.84
CA VAL A 219 -3.58 7.42 6.26
C VAL A 219 -2.10 7.30 5.94
N ILE A 220 -1.46 6.26 6.47
CA ILE A 220 -0.03 5.98 6.24
C ILE A 220 0.11 4.55 5.73
N ILE A 221 0.79 4.38 4.61
CA ILE A 221 1.20 3.09 4.06
C ILE A 221 2.72 3.16 3.89
N GLU A 222 3.45 2.42 4.72
CA GLU A 222 4.91 2.52 4.74
C GLU A 222 5.65 1.19 4.88
N ASN A 223 6.88 1.16 4.39
CA ASN A 223 7.80 0.03 4.54
C ASN A 223 7.20 -1.31 4.11
N SER A 224 6.26 -1.29 3.15
CA SER A 224 5.44 -2.45 2.79
C SER A 224 5.73 -2.89 1.36
N ARG A 225 5.44 -4.16 1.06
CA ARG A 225 5.43 -4.69 -0.29
C ARG A 225 4.00 -4.81 -0.79
N ILE A 226 3.68 -4.16 -1.91
CA ILE A 226 2.35 -4.18 -2.53
C ILE A 226 2.51 -4.68 -3.96
N ASP A 227 1.97 -5.84 -4.32
CA ASP A 227 2.19 -6.42 -5.66
C ASP A 227 1.34 -5.74 -6.75
N ASP A 228 0.05 -6.08 -6.89
CA ASP A 228 -0.82 -5.54 -7.96
C ASP A 228 -1.92 -4.64 -7.38
N ILE A 229 -2.20 -3.51 -8.05
CA ILE A 229 -3.31 -2.61 -7.71
C ILE A 229 -4.23 -2.46 -8.92
N ARG A 230 -5.46 -2.95 -8.78
CA ARG A 230 -6.48 -2.87 -9.83
C ARG A 230 -7.07 -1.47 -9.96
N PHE A 231 -7.88 -1.28 -10.99
CA PHE A 231 -8.58 -0.03 -11.27
C PHE A 231 -9.43 0.40 -10.06
N ASN A 232 -9.34 1.68 -9.67
CA ASN A 232 -10.07 2.26 -8.51
C ASN A 232 -9.96 1.44 -7.22
N ALA A 233 -8.84 0.77 -6.98
CA ALA A 233 -8.74 -0.13 -5.84
C ALA A 233 -8.60 0.59 -4.50
N ILE A 234 -7.86 1.70 -4.47
CA ILE A 234 -7.57 2.47 -3.25
C ILE A 234 -8.27 3.83 -3.34
N ILE A 235 -9.26 4.05 -2.47
CA ILE A 235 -10.00 5.29 -2.31
C ILE A 235 -9.76 5.82 -0.90
N VAL A 236 -9.19 7.02 -0.81
CA VAL A 236 -8.89 7.67 0.47
C VAL A 236 -9.40 9.10 0.47
N LEU A 237 -10.15 9.46 1.51
CA LEU A 237 -10.43 10.84 1.86
C LEU A 237 -9.76 11.15 3.20
N ALA A 238 -8.77 12.04 3.21
CA ALA A 238 -8.00 12.33 4.41
C ALA A 238 -7.48 13.77 4.54
N ASP A 239 -6.98 14.14 5.72
CA ASP A 239 -6.18 15.37 5.84
C ASP A 239 -4.74 15.11 5.37
N VAL A 240 -4.22 13.92 5.70
CA VAL A 240 -2.85 13.50 5.42
C VAL A 240 -2.84 12.10 4.82
N PHE A 241 -2.21 11.93 3.66
CA PHE A 241 -1.95 10.63 3.03
C PHE A 241 -0.46 10.46 2.73
N HIS A 242 0.14 9.42 3.30
CA HIS A 242 1.56 9.09 3.13
C HIS A 242 1.71 7.69 2.53
N LEU A 243 2.42 7.61 1.41
CA LEU A 243 2.86 6.39 0.77
C LEU A 243 4.40 6.42 0.73
N VAL A 244 5.06 5.73 1.67
CA VAL A 244 6.50 5.92 1.91
C VAL A 244 7.29 4.61 1.94
N ASN A 245 8.39 4.53 1.19
CA ASN A 245 9.31 3.39 1.21
C ASN A 245 8.61 2.05 0.94
N ASN A 246 7.64 2.04 0.01
CA ASN A 246 6.96 0.81 -0.41
C ASN A 246 7.59 0.24 -1.68
N THR A 247 7.52 -1.07 -1.81
CA THR A 247 8.14 -1.79 -2.94
C THR A 247 7.16 -2.76 -3.59
N GLY A 248 7.56 -3.28 -4.74
CA GLY A 248 6.90 -4.42 -5.36
C GLY A 248 5.66 -4.08 -6.16
N PHE A 249 5.34 -2.80 -6.40
CA PHE A 249 4.21 -2.39 -7.24
C PHE A 249 4.44 -2.90 -8.68
N ASN A 250 4.04 -4.14 -8.96
CA ASN A 250 4.30 -4.87 -10.19
C ASN A 250 3.48 -4.26 -11.31
N VAL A 251 2.18 -4.00 -11.07
CA VAL A 251 1.28 -3.30 -11.97
C VAL A 251 0.35 -2.39 -11.19
N VAL A 252 0.36 -1.10 -11.53
CA VAL A 252 -0.62 -0.12 -11.05
C VAL A 252 -1.52 0.26 -12.22
N MET A 253 -2.78 -0.19 -12.17
CA MET A 253 -3.78 0.02 -13.21
C MET A 253 -4.31 1.47 -13.24
N PRO A 254 -5.07 1.90 -14.27
CA PRO A 254 -5.63 3.24 -14.34
C PRO A 254 -6.46 3.57 -13.10
N ASN A 255 -6.37 4.81 -12.62
CA ASN A 255 -7.12 5.28 -11.45
C ASN A 255 -6.97 4.39 -10.20
N ALA A 256 -5.87 3.64 -10.09
CA ALA A 256 -5.62 2.73 -8.96
C ALA A 256 -5.70 3.45 -7.60
N PHE A 257 -5.21 4.69 -7.58
CA PHE A 257 -5.28 5.60 -6.44
C PHE A 257 -6.27 6.73 -6.72
N ASN A 258 -7.28 6.84 -5.87
CA ASN A 258 -8.21 7.96 -5.82
C ASN A 258 -8.11 8.59 -4.43
N ILE A 259 -7.23 9.59 -4.30
CA ILE A 259 -6.80 10.15 -3.02
C ILE A 259 -7.18 11.62 -3.00
N LEU A 260 -8.02 11.99 -2.05
CA LEU A 260 -8.35 13.38 -1.76
C LEU A 260 -7.77 13.72 -0.39
N ALA A 261 -6.64 14.44 -0.39
CA ALA A 261 -6.01 14.85 0.85
C ALA A 261 -5.28 16.18 0.78
N ARG A 262 -5.28 16.92 1.90
CA ARG A 262 -4.60 18.22 2.00
C ARG A 262 -3.07 18.08 1.92
N GLU A 263 -2.52 17.04 2.53
CA GLU A 263 -1.12 16.67 2.40
C GLU A 263 -1.01 15.28 1.78
N VAL A 264 -0.31 15.19 0.64
CA VAL A 264 0.01 13.93 -0.03
C VAL A 264 1.53 13.80 -0.14
N ILE A 265 2.10 12.75 0.45
CA ILE A 265 3.52 12.42 0.36
C ILE A 265 3.68 11.05 -0.27
N ILE A 266 4.32 10.99 -1.43
CA ILE A 266 4.69 9.77 -2.14
C ILE A 266 6.22 9.79 -2.25
N ASN A 267 6.89 9.11 -1.32
CA ASN A 267 8.35 9.18 -1.19
C ASN A 267 9.02 7.80 -1.14
N GLU A 268 10.17 7.65 -1.79
CA GLU A 268 10.99 6.43 -1.71
C GLU A 268 10.29 5.13 -2.16
N ASN A 269 9.27 5.21 -3.00
CA ASN A 269 8.56 4.02 -3.49
C ASN A 269 9.22 3.45 -4.76
N ASN A 270 9.08 2.14 -4.97
CA ASN A 270 9.54 1.45 -6.18
C ASN A 270 8.37 0.93 -7.01
N PHE A 271 8.03 1.66 -8.07
CA PHE A 271 7.01 1.31 -9.05
C PHE A 271 7.64 0.54 -10.21
N THR A 272 7.22 -0.71 -10.43
CA THR A 272 7.70 -1.52 -11.56
C THR A 272 6.99 -1.13 -12.85
N TYR A 273 5.66 -0.99 -12.82
CA TYR A 273 4.87 -0.57 -13.97
C TYR A 273 3.66 0.29 -13.55
N LEU A 274 3.57 1.48 -14.12
CA LEU A 274 2.44 2.39 -14.00
C LEU A 274 1.70 2.50 -15.34
N GLN A 275 0.43 2.10 -15.37
CA GLN A 275 -0.43 2.26 -16.56
C GLN A 275 -0.91 3.71 -16.71
N THR A 276 -1.43 4.04 -17.89
CA THR A 276 -2.07 5.34 -18.16
C THR A 276 -3.08 5.67 -17.05
N GLU A 277 -3.07 6.91 -16.55
CA GLU A 277 -3.95 7.41 -15.47
C GLU A 277 -3.76 6.76 -14.09
N ALA A 278 -2.70 6.00 -13.84
CA ALA A 278 -2.47 5.31 -12.56
C ALA A 278 -2.60 6.22 -11.32
N LEU A 279 -2.08 7.45 -11.39
CA LEU A 279 -2.09 8.43 -10.30
C LEU A 279 -3.04 9.62 -10.54
N GLU A 280 -3.87 9.58 -11.59
CA GLU A 280 -4.64 10.74 -12.08
C GLU A 280 -5.50 11.40 -11.00
N ARG A 281 -6.12 10.57 -10.14
CA ARG A 281 -7.10 11.00 -9.15
C ARG A 281 -6.50 11.29 -7.79
N ILE A 282 -5.25 11.73 -7.75
CA ILE A 282 -4.62 12.26 -6.55
C ILE A 282 -4.76 13.78 -6.59
N GLY A 283 -5.48 14.34 -5.62
CA GLY A 283 -5.80 15.75 -5.55
C GLY A 283 -5.99 16.25 -4.12
N PRO A 284 -6.06 17.58 -3.94
CA PRO A 284 -6.38 18.17 -2.67
C PRO A 284 -7.83 17.93 -2.27
N THR A 285 -8.10 17.83 -0.98
CA THR A 285 -9.47 17.89 -0.48
C THR A 285 -9.94 19.36 -0.41
N LEU A 286 -11.14 19.65 -0.92
CA LEU A 286 -11.76 20.98 -0.89
C LEU A 286 -12.70 21.15 0.32
N MET A 287 -12.44 20.50 1.46
CA MET A 287 -13.35 20.59 2.61
C MET A 287 -13.53 22.07 3.01
N GLU A 288 -14.79 22.53 2.91
CA GLU A 288 -15.20 23.94 2.85
C GLU A 288 -14.99 24.73 4.15
N GLU A 289 -14.64 24.05 5.24
CA GLU A 289 -14.57 24.67 6.55
C GLU A 289 -13.17 24.49 7.13
N ASP A 290 -12.43 25.60 7.02
CA ASP A 290 -11.46 26.07 8.00
C ASP A 290 -9.94 25.82 7.74
N LEU A 291 -9.19 26.89 8.04
CA LEU A 291 -7.79 26.95 8.49
C LEU A 291 -6.68 27.06 7.42
N GLY A 292 -5.91 28.15 7.51
CA GLY A 292 -4.80 28.57 6.64
C GLY A 292 -3.53 27.69 6.67
N ASP A 293 -3.71 26.37 6.71
CA ASP A 293 -2.66 25.38 6.51
C ASP A 293 -2.39 25.18 5.02
N LYS A 294 -1.12 24.95 4.69
CA LYS A 294 -0.62 24.84 3.33
C LYS A 294 -0.97 23.46 2.75
N VAL A 295 -1.64 23.42 1.60
CA VAL A 295 -1.82 22.19 0.81
C VAL A 295 -0.46 21.75 0.26
N ILE A 296 -0.11 20.48 0.40
CA ILE A 296 1.19 19.93 0.01
C ILE A 296 1.00 18.68 -0.85
N TYR A 297 1.70 18.65 -1.98
CA TYR A 297 1.91 17.44 -2.77
C TYR A 297 3.41 17.20 -2.93
N SER A 298 3.89 16.03 -2.52
CA SER A 298 5.29 15.64 -2.67
C SER A 298 5.39 14.30 -3.39
N PHE A 299 6.12 14.28 -4.50
CA PHE A 299 6.49 13.08 -5.26
C PHE A 299 8.01 13.05 -5.43
N GLN A 300 8.71 12.42 -4.48
CA GLN A 300 10.16 12.51 -4.38
C GLN A 300 10.85 11.17 -4.16
N ASN A 301 12.09 11.05 -4.64
CA ASN A 301 12.95 9.88 -4.40
C ASN A 301 12.34 8.54 -4.83
N ASN A 302 11.35 8.52 -5.71
CA ASN A 302 10.72 7.28 -6.17
C ASN A 302 11.55 6.67 -7.32
N TYR A 303 11.52 5.34 -7.42
CA TYR A 303 11.98 4.62 -8.60
C TYR A 303 10.78 4.25 -9.49
N ILE A 304 10.89 4.50 -10.79
CA ILE A 304 9.88 4.21 -11.79
C ILE A 304 10.50 3.34 -12.88
N GLY A 305 10.06 2.08 -12.97
CA GLY A 305 10.48 1.12 -13.97
C GLY A 305 9.91 1.45 -15.35
N ILE A 306 8.64 1.12 -15.55
CA ILE A 306 7.90 1.38 -16.78
C ILE A 306 6.73 2.30 -16.44
N ALA A 307 6.50 3.30 -17.27
CA ALA A 307 5.39 4.22 -17.13
C ALA A 307 4.77 4.41 -18.52
N ASP A 308 3.45 4.25 -18.63
CA ASP A 308 2.71 4.65 -19.82
C ASP A 308 2.54 6.17 -19.86
N ILE A 309 2.13 6.70 -21.01
CA ILE A 309 1.77 8.11 -21.15
C ILE A 309 0.62 8.46 -20.19
N GLY A 310 0.76 9.55 -19.43
CA GLY A 310 -0.28 9.98 -18.50
C GLY A 310 -0.36 9.19 -17.19
N SER A 311 0.57 8.29 -16.92
CA SER A 311 0.57 7.47 -15.70
C SER A 311 0.86 8.25 -14.41
N LEU A 312 1.73 9.26 -14.49
CA LEU A 312 2.11 10.15 -13.38
C LEU A 312 1.25 11.41 -13.28
N HIS A 313 0.16 11.48 -14.04
CA HIS A 313 -0.76 12.61 -14.01
C HIS A 313 -1.34 12.77 -12.60
N VAL A 314 -1.36 13.96 -12.05
CA VAL A 314 -2.16 14.32 -10.86
C VAL A 314 -3.05 15.50 -11.23
N SER A 315 -4.08 15.79 -10.43
CA SER A 315 -4.98 16.92 -10.70
C SER A 315 -4.28 18.27 -10.48
N LEU A 316 -3.47 18.68 -11.45
CA LEU A 316 -2.58 19.84 -11.38
C LEU A 316 -3.36 21.14 -11.16
N LEU A 317 -4.50 21.31 -11.84
CA LEU A 317 -5.36 22.49 -11.67
C LEU A 317 -5.86 22.63 -10.24
N ASP A 318 -6.28 21.53 -9.61
CA ASP A 318 -6.80 21.58 -8.24
C ASP A 318 -5.71 22.02 -7.27
N TYR A 319 -4.47 21.57 -7.47
CA TYR A 319 -3.33 22.02 -6.67
C TYR A 319 -2.94 23.48 -6.95
N ILE A 320 -3.00 23.94 -8.20
CA ILE A 320 -2.74 25.36 -8.54
C ILE A 320 -3.81 26.27 -7.91
N GLN A 321 -5.09 25.91 -8.05
CA GLN A 321 -6.22 26.70 -7.55
C GLN A 321 -6.25 26.76 -6.02
N SER A 322 -5.85 25.68 -5.34
CA SER A 322 -5.73 25.64 -3.88
C SER A 322 -4.49 26.33 -3.31
N GLY A 323 -3.60 26.86 -4.16
CA GLY A 323 -2.34 27.48 -3.70
C GLY A 323 -1.35 26.48 -3.09
N ALA A 324 -1.43 25.22 -3.50
CA ALA A 324 -0.61 24.16 -2.95
C ALA A 324 0.87 24.31 -3.31
N VAL A 325 1.73 23.74 -2.46
CA VAL A 325 3.13 23.50 -2.81
C VAL A 325 3.31 22.09 -3.32
N MET A 326 3.77 22.03 -4.56
CA MET A 326 4.14 20.80 -5.26
C MET A 326 5.66 20.67 -5.25
N LEU A 327 6.15 19.54 -4.75
CA LEU A 327 7.57 19.17 -4.72
C LEU A 327 7.74 17.89 -5.53
N ILE A 328 8.45 17.94 -6.66
CA ILE A 328 8.57 16.80 -7.57
C ILE A 328 10.03 16.64 -7.96
N GLY A 329 10.79 15.78 -7.29
CA GLY A 329 12.22 15.71 -7.58
C GLY A 329 12.96 14.50 -7.03
N ASN A 330 14.21 14.34 -7.47
CA ASN A 330 15.11 13.23 -7.12
C ASN A 330 14.54 11.85 -7.47
N ASN A 331 13.58 11.75 -8.38
CA ASN A 331 13.05 10.46 -8.84
C ASN A 331 14.03 9.82 -9.84
N THR A 332 14.03 8.49 -9.88
CA THR A 332 14.87 7.69 -10.78
C THR A 332 13.99 6.89 -11.72
N PHE A 333 14.24 7.02 -13.02
CA PHE A 333 13.50 6.31 -14.08
C PHE A 333 14.37 5.22 -14.72
N SER A 334 13.78 4.10 -15.13
CA SER A 334 14.50 3.10 -15.92
C SER A 334 14.77 3.61 -17.34
N CYS A 335 16.04 3.65 -17.75
CA CYS A 335 16.42 4.12 -19.07
C CYS A 335 16.13 3.09 -20.15
N SER A 336 14.98 3.25 -20.81
CA SER A 336 14.73 2.67 -22.13
C SER A 336 13.92 3.65 -22.96
N CYS A 337 14.29 3.83 -24.23
CA CYS A 337 13.50 4.63 -25.18
C CYS A 337 12.04 4.17 -25.29
N THR A 338 11.79 2.86 -25.14
CA THR A 338 10.43 2.30 -25.14
C THR A 338 9.60 2.72 -23.94
N HIS A 339 10.24 2.93 -22.78
CA HIS A 339 9.56 3.23 -21.51
C HIS A 339 9.45 4.73 -21.24
N LEU A 340 10.28 5.54 -21.91
CA LEU A 340 10.37 6.99 -21.74
C LEU A 340 9.99 7.77 -22.99
N GLY A 341 9.64 7.09 -24.08
CA GLY A 341 9.31 7.72 -25.37
C GLY A 341 8.13 8.69 -25.31
N TRP A 342 7.25 8.55 -24.32
CA TRP A 342 6.15 9.48 -24.10
C TRP A 342 6.57 10.83 -23.51
N LEU A 343 7.74 10.93 -22.85
CA LEU A 343 8.24 12.18 -22.24
C LEU A 343 8.60 13.26 -23.27
N GLY A 344 8.86 12.87 -24.52
CA GLY A 344 9.18 13.81 -25.60
C GLY A 344 8.09 13.96 -26.66
N LEU A 345 6.90 13.39 -26.44
CA LEU A 345 5.78 13.60 -27.35
C LEU A 345 5.30 15.06 -27.27
N PRO A 346 5.07 15.72 -28.42
CA PRO A 346 4.56 17.08 -28.42
C PRO A 346 3.17 17.13 -27.78
N ALA A 347 2.92 18.18 -26.99
CA ALA A 347 1.60 18.41 -26.38
C ALA A 347 0.49 18.32 -27.44
N PRO A 348 -0.52 17.45 -27.26
CA PRO A 348 -1.73 17.49 -28.07
C PRO A 348 -2.38 18.88 -27.98
N ARG A 349 -3.01 19.34 -29.08
CA ARG A 349 -3.66 20.66 -29.15
C ARG A 349 -4.94 20.78 -28.31
N ASP A 350 -5.34 19.70 -27.65
CA ASP A 350 -6.56 19.64 -26.85
C ASP A 350 -6.29 20.11 -25.41
N HIS A 351 -7.23 20.85 -24.84
CA HIS A 351 -7.09 21.55 -23.57
C HIS A 351 -6.79 20.60 -22.40
N HIS A 352 -7.35 19.39 -22.43
CA HIS A 352 -7.11 18.35 -21.41
C HIS A 352 -5.66 17.86 -21.34
N PHE A 353 -4.87 18.02 -22.40
CA PHE A 353 -3.47 17.60 -22.40
C PHE A 353 -2.49 18.69 -21.98
N LYS A 354 -2.96 19.94 -21.84
CA LYS A 354 -2.11 21.07 -21.47
C LYS A 354 -1.54 20.88 -20.06
N GLU A 355 -2.39 20.48 -19.12
CA GLU A 355 -2.01 20.25 -17.71
C GLU A 355 -1.03 19.09 -17.58
N LEU A 356 -1.32 17.99 -18.28
CA LEU A 356 -0.44 16.84 -18.35
C LEU A 356 0.96 17.25 -18.85
N TYR A 357 1.02 18.08 -19.88
CA TYR A 357 2.28 18.59 -20.42
C TYR A 357 3.02 19.50 -19.44
N GLU A 358 2.31 20.40 -18.75
CA GLU A 358 2.91 21.26 -17.72
C GLU A 358 3.49 20.44 -16.56
N PHE A 359 2.81 19.38 -16.13
CA PHE A 359 3.33 18.46 -15.12
C PHE A 359 4.59 17.73 -15.63
N HIS A 360 4.56 17.22 -16.86
CA HIS A 360 5.72 16.55 -17.46
C HIS A 360 6.92 17.51 -17.62
N GLU A 361 6.73 18.76 -18.01
CA GLU A 361 7.82 19.73 -18.11
C GLU A 361 8.45 20.03 -16.75
N ARG A 362 7.67 20.04 -15.65
CA ARG A 362 8.23 20.12 -14.29
C ARG A 362 9.07 18.89 -13.96
N LEU A 363 8.54 17.69 -14.21
CA LEU A 363 9.26 16.43 -14.01
C LEU A 363 10.59 16.38 -14.79
N LEU A 364 10.63 17.01 -15.96
CA LEU A 364 11.80 17.06 -16.84
C LEU A 364 12.77 18.21 -16.53
N SER A 365 12.42 19.10 -15.60
CA SER A 365 13.28 20.24 -15.23
C SER A 365 14.59 19.77 -14.61
N SER A 366 15.68 20.45 -14.94
CA SER A 366 16.99 20.21 -14.31
C SER A 366 17.01 20.59 -12.82
N GLU A 367 16.11 21.49 -12.40
CA GLU A 367 16.01 21.93 -11.00
C GLU A 367 15.54 20.80 -10.08
N GLU A 368 14.75 19.88 -10.61
CA GLU A 368 14.15 18.78 -9.87
C GLU A 368 15.08 17.57 -9.71
N ASN A 369 16.24 17.57 -10.39
CA ASN A 369 17.27 16.53 -10.27
C ASN A 369 16.72 15.09 -10.51
N ASN A 370 15.71 14.96 -11.36
CA ASN A 370 15.21 13.65 -11.78
C ASN A 370 16.23 12.99 -12.72
N THR A 371 16.55 11.74 -12.43
CA THR A 371 17.56 10.98 -13.17
C THR A 371 16.94 9.79 -13.87
N CYS A 372 17.66 9.30 -14.84
CA CYS A 372 17.39 8.05 -15.50
C CYS A 372 18.57 7.11 -15.21
N SER A 373 18.28 5.94 -14.67
CA SER A 373 19.25 4.87 -14.43
C SER A 373 19.30 3.92 -15.62
N GLY A 374 20.45 3.82 -16.27
CA GLY A 374 20.74 2.80 -17.27
C GLY A 374 22.12 2.25 -16.99
N VAL A 375 22.30 0.94 -16.83
CA VAL A 375 23.65 0.40 -16.59
C VAL A 375 24.55 0.79 -17.79
N PRO A 376 25.67 1.52 -17.62
CA PRO A 376 26.42 1.79 -16.38
C PRO A 376 26.38 3.25 -15.83
N CYS A 377 25.47 4.11 -16.27
CA CYS A 377 25.45 5.54 -15.90
C CYS A 377 24.08 6.04 -15.39
N PHE A 378 24.10 7.23 -14.78
CA PHE A 378 22.88 7.99 -14.46
C PHE A 378 22.86 9.24 -15.35
N LEU A 379 21.80 9.38 -16.14
CA LEU A 379 21.61 10.54 -17.01
C LEU A 379 20.53 11.44 -16.42
N PRO A 380 20.73 12.78 -16.37
CA PRO A 380 19.63 13.70 -16.12
C PRO A 380 18.50 13.47 -17.13
N ILE A 381 17.26 13.41 -16.65
CA ILE A 381 16.10 13.14 -17.52
C ILE A 381 15.90 14.24 -18.59
N SER A 382 16.40 15.45 -18.31
CA SER A 382 16.40 16.59 -19.23
C SER A 382 17.16 16.32 -20.54
N ILE A 383 18.23 15.52 -20.49
CA ILE A 383 18.99 15.12 -21.70
C ILE A 383 18.16 14.17 -22.57
N LEU A 384 17.41 13.26 -21.93
CA LEU A 384 16.54 12.32 -22.65
C LEU A 384 15.39 13.02 -23.36
N ARG A 385 14.83 14.09 -22.77
CA ARG A 385 13.83 14.92 -23.45
C ARG A 385 14.31 15.40 -24.81
N ASP A 386 15.55 15.90 -24.88
CA ASP A 386 16.11 16.45 -26.10
C ASP A 386 16.36 15.35 -27.15
N LEU A 387 16.71 14.13 -26.70
CA LEU A 387 16.86 12.96 -27.57
C LEU A 387 15.53 12.44 -28.12
N VAL A 388 14.49 12.36 -27.28
CA VAL A 388 13.16 11.88 -27.70
C VAL A 388 12.50 12.87 -28.67
N LYS A 389 12.72 14.19 -28.49
CA LYS A 389 12.25 15.22 -29.43
C LYS A 389 12.85 15.06 -30.83
N VAL A 390 14.07 14.52 -30.93
CA VAL A 390 14.66 14.09 -32.21
C VAL A 390 14.08 12.71 -32.55
N GLN A 391 12.83 12.69 -33.03
CA GLN A 391 11.93 11.54 -33.25
C GLN A 391 12.53 10.27 -33.88
N THR A 392 13.72 10.31 -34.47
CA THR A 392 14.39 9.17 -35.10
C THR A 392 15.16 8.28 -34.12
N VAL A 393 15.54 8.79 -32.95
CA VAL A 393 16.47 8.09 -32.04
C VAL A 393 15.79 6.98 -31.25
N CYS A 394 14.56 7.20 -30.75
CA CYS A 394 13.80 6.18 -30.03
C CYS A 394 12.96 5.25 -30.93
N ALA A 395 12.99 5.44 -32.26
CA ALA A 395 12.41 4.48 -33.21
C ALA A 395 13.26 3.20 -33.32
N VAL A 396 14.53 3.27 -32.91
CA VAL A 396 15.44 2.15 -32.72
C VAL A 396 15.41 1.87 -31.22
N ASN A 397 15.04 0.66 -30.78
CA ASN A 397 14.94 0.29 -29.36
C ASN A 397 16.28 0.41 -28.62
N LEU A 398 16.72 1.64 -28.31
CA LEU A 398 17.97 1.90 -27.61
C LEU A 398 17.83 1.52 -26.14
N THR A 399 18.76 0.70 -25.68
CA THR A 399 18.93 0.32 -24.29
C THR A 399 19.56 1.45 -23.48
N GLY A 400 19.40 1.43 -22.15
CA GLY A 400 20.06 2.39 -21.26
C GLY A 400 21.58 2.43 -21.40
N ALA A 401 22.21 1.28 -21.70
CA ALA A 401 23.66 1.21 -21.94
C ALA A 401 24.09 1.99 -23.19
N GLU A 402 23.31 1.89 -24.27
CA GLU A 402 23.57 2.61 -25.52
C GLU A 402 23.33 4.12 -25.36
N LEU A 403 22.27 4.50 -24.63
CA LEU A 403 22.04 5.91 -24.26
C LEU A 403 23.19 6.46 -23.42
N CYS A 404 23.69 5.70 -22.44
CA CYS A 404 24.86 6.04 -21.65
C CYS A 404 26.14 6.17 -22.49
N ALA A 405 26.33 5.33 -23.51
CA ALA A 405 27.49 5.39 -24.40
C ALA A 405 27.49 6.65 -25.28
N MET A 406 26.30 7.19 -25.62
CA MET A 406 26.17 8.45 -26.36
C MET A 406 26.51 9.67 -25.50
N PHE A 407 26.34 9.55 -24.17
CA PHE A 407 26.57 10.63 -23.20
C PHE A 407 27.45 10.14 -22.06
N PRO A 408 28.75 9.84 -22.32
CA PRO A 408 29.65 9.42 -21.27
C PRO A 408 29.67 10.50 -20.18
N PRO A 409 29.61 10.11 -18.90
CA PRO A 409 29.70 11.07 -17.81
C PRO A 409 31.00 11.87 -18.01
N ALA A 410 30.90 13.20 -17.89
CA ALA A 410 32.06 14.07 -18.00
C ALA A 410 33.13 13.60 -17.00
N THR A 411 34.11 12.85 -17.49
CA THR A 411 35.20 12.36 -16.65
C THR A 411 35.96 13.57 -16.16
N SER A 412 35.89 13.80 -14.86
CA SER A 412 36.68 14.79 -14.13
C SER A 412 38.16 14.41 -14.21
N THR A 413 38.84 14.89 -15.25
CA THR A 413 40.28 15.21 -15.19
C THR A 413 40.65 16.18 -16.32
N PRO A 414 41.06 17.43 -16.03
CA PRO A 414 41.56 18.33 -17.05
C PRO A 414 43.00 17.92 -17.43
N GLY A 415 43.11 17.05 -18.44
CA GLY A 415 44.36 16.83 -19.16
C GLY A 415 44.51 17.89 -20.24
N ILE A 416 45.43 18.82 -20.06
CA ILE A 416 45.86 19.80 -21.06
C ILE A 416 46.27 19.07 -22.35
N ALA A 417 45.52 19.25 -23.44
CA ALA A 417 46.04 19.18 -24.80
C ALA A 417 45.08 19.85 -25.82
N SER A 418 45.55 21.00 -26.31
CA SER A 418 45.37 21.58 -27.65
C SER A 418 44.03 21.46 -28.39
N SER A 419 43.50 22.64 -28.70
CA SER A 419 42.58 22.98 -29.80
C SER A 419 42.74 22.12 -31.06
N SER A 420 41.68 21.39 -31.42
CA SER A 420 41.33 21.10 -32.82
C SER A 420 39.82 20.86 -32.94
N GLU A 421 39.16 21.82 -33.57
CA GLU A 421 37.97 21.70 -34.43
C GLU A 421 37.00 20.51 -34.21
N LEU A 422 35.83 20.83 -33.65
CA LEU A 422 34.60 20.05 -33.81
C LEU A 422 34.11 20.16 -35.26
N SER A 423 34.32 19.12 -36.06
CA SER A 423 33.69 18.98 -37.38
C SER A 423 32.28 18.34 -37.25
N PRO A 424 31.25 18.88 -37.91
CA PRO A 424 29.93 18.26 -37.97
C PRO A 424 29.88 17.27 -39.13
N SER A 425 30.26 16.00 -38.91
CA SER A 425 30.15 14.97 -39.96
C SER A 425 30.19 13.54 -39.42
N ARG A 426 29.23 13.18 -38.57
CA ARG A 426 28.80 11.78 -38.43
C ARG A 426 27.27 11.70 -38.37
N ILE A 427 26.64 12.11 -39.47
CA ILE A 427 25.29 11.66 -39.80
C ILE A 427 25.44 10.18 -40.18
N LEU A 428 24.96 9.31 -39.30
CA LEU A 428 24.82 7.89 -39.56
C LEU A 428 23.85 7.72 -40.73
N THR A 429 24.38 7.37 -41.91
CA THR A 429 23.57 7.02 -43.08
C THR A 429 22.90 5.68 -42.80
N VAL A 430 21.64 5.71 -42.36
CA VAL A 430 20.80 4.52 -42.30
C VAL A 430 20.39 4.19 -43.74
N LEU A 431 21.00 3.12 -44.28
CA LEU A 431 20.59 2.51 -45.53
C LEU A 431 19.19 1.89 -45.35
N VAL A 432 18.18 2.61 -45.82
CA VAL A 432 16.84 2.06 -46.06
C VAL A 432 16.94 1.14 -47.28
N SER A 433 17.16 -0.15 -47.03
CA SER A 433 17.04 -1.19 -48.05
C SER A 433 15.55 -1.44 -48.33
N THR A 434 15.05 -0.81 -49.38
CA THR A 434 13.76 -1.13 -50.01
C THR A 434 13.83 -2.52 -50.65
N CYS A 435 13.26 -3.54 -49.99
CA CYS A 435 12.89 -4.79 -50.64
C CYS A 435 11.64 -4.56 -51.48
N ILE A 436 11.85 -4.28 -52.77
CA ILE A 436 10.86 -4.45 -53.82
C ILE A 436 10.73 -5.96 -54.07
N PHE A 437 9.63 -6.57 -53.64
CA PHE A 437 9.19 -7.86 -54.17
C PHE A 437 7.89 -7.65 -54.91
N CYS A 438 7.96 -7.79 -56.23
CA CYS A 438 6.83 -7.92 -57.11
C CYS A 438 7.21 -8.99 -58.13
N TRP A 439 6.59 -10.17 -58.08
CA TRP A 439 5.92 -10.81 -59.22
C TRP A 439 5.39 -12.23 -58.90
N LEU A 440 4.11 -12.43 -59.30
CA LEU A 440 3.39 -13.66 -59.72
C LEU A 440 3.15 -14.74 -58.66
N VAL A 441 1.92 -15.20 -58.41
CA VAL A 441 0.80 -15.58 -59.33
C VAL A 441 -0.52 -14.91 -58.96
#